data_AF-A0A9N9B020-F1
#
_entry.id   AF-A0A9N9B020-F1
#
_cell.length_a   1.000
_cell.length_b   1.000
_cell.length_c   1.000
_cell.angle_alpha   90.00
_cell.angle_beta   90.00
_cell.angle_gamma   90.00
#
_symmetry.space_group_name_H-M   'P 1'
#
loop_
_entity.id
_entity.type
_entity.pdbx_description
1 polymer ?
#
loop_
_entity_poly.entity_id
_entity_poly.type
_entity_poly.pdbx_seq_one_letter_code
_entity_poly.pdbx_strand_id
1 'polypeptide(L)'
;MFIGITGPRLVGKHTVAKWLISKHKFTLVSLRDGSYVVKDEDGIFETPKKLLEYVTKNWRRNFVTCNVETKEILELYRKRPFFFLIAMDGPVLTRYKRYRLL
;
A
#
# COMPACT_ATOMS: atom_id res chain seq x y z
N MET A 1 -10.30 -4.21 7.70
CA MET A 1 -9.23 -3.23 8.03
C MET A 1 -8.51 -2.79 6.76
N PHE A 2 -8.08 -1.52 6.66
CA PHE A 2 -7.36 -1.00 5.48
C PHE A 2 -6.01 -0.39 5.88
N ILE A 3 -4.91 -1.00 5.46
CA ILE A 3 -3.56 -0.54 5.76
C ILE A 3 -2.96 0.20 4.56
N GLY A 4 -2.53 1.44 4.77
CA GLY A 4 -1.67 2.17 3.83
C GLY A 4 -0.22 2.10 4.29
N ILE A 5 0.70 1.68 3.42
CA ILE A 5 2.14 1.68 3.69
C ILE A 5 2.80 2.79 2.87
N THR A 6 3.41 3.75 3.55
CA THR A 6 4.16 4.85 2.93
C THR A 6 5.61 4.85 3.38
N GLY A 7 6.43 5.67 2.72
CA GLY A 7 7.85 5.79 3.01
C GLY A 7 8.74 5.88 1.76
N PRO A 8 10.03 6.17 1.93
CA PRO A 8 10.97 6.36 0.82
C PRO A 8 11.13 5.12 -0.06
N ARG A 9 11.61 5.32 -1.30
CA ARG A 9 11.95 4.19 -2.19
C ARG A 9 12.97 3.26 -1.52
N LEU A 10 12.80 1.97 -1.74
CA LEU A 10 13.69 0.90 -1.25
C LEU A 10 13.75 0.72 0.27
N VAL A 11 12.83 1.31 1.03
CA VAL A 11 12.74 1.11 2.48
C VAL A 11 12.23 -0.30 2.87
N GLY A 12 11.55 -0.98 1.95
CA GLY A 12 11.01 -2.33 2.17
C GLY A 12 9.48 -2.40 2.34
N LYS A 13 8.74 -1.35 1.94
CA LYS A 13 7.25 -1.30 1.98
C LYS A 13 6.60 -2.57 1.45
N HIS A 14 7.09 -3.01 0.31
CA HIS A 14 6.55 -4.18 -0.37
C HIS A 14 6.86 -5.50 0.34
N THR A 15 7.98 -5.58 1.05
CA THR A 15 8.30 -6.75 1.89
C THR A 15 7.29 -6.86 3.03
N VAL A 16 6.95 -5.74 3.67
CA VAL A 16 5.90 -5.70 4.71
C VAL A 16 4.54 -6.04 4.13
N ALA A 17 4.18 -5.51 2.95
CA ALA A 17 2.93 -5.87 2.28
C ALA A 17 2.86 -7.39 1.98
N LYS A 18 3.93 -7.99 1.45
CA LYS A 18 4.02 -9.45 1.22
C LYS A 18 3.87 -10.24 2.51
N TRP A 19 4.45 -9.76 3.61
CA TRP A 19 4.29 -10.40 4.91
C TRP A 19 2.84 -10.33 5.41
N LEU A 20 2.16 -9.19 5.27
CA LEU A 20 0.73 -9.04 5.61
C LEU A 20 -0.17 -9.96 4.77
N ILE A 21 0.12 -10.09 3.47
CA ILE A 21 -0.61 -11.00 2.57
C ILE A 21 -0.41 -12.45 3.01
N SER A 22 0.85 -12.88 3.19
CA SER A 22 1.16 -14.29 3.47
C SER A 22 0.78 -14.74 4.88
N LYS A 23 0.99 -13.91 5.91
CA LYS A 23 0.74 -14.27 7.31
C LYS A 23 -0.64 -13.89 7.81
N HIS A 24 -1.20 -12.77 7.33
CA HIS A 24 -2.46 -12.22 7.84
C HIS A 24 -3.59 -12.19 6.80
N LYS A 25 -3.38 -12.80 5.62
CA LYS A 25 -4.38 -12.93 4.55
C LYS A 25 -4.95 -11.58 4.10
N PHE A 26 -4.10 -10.55 4.05
CA PHE A 26 -4.47 -9.26 3.46
C PHE A 26 -4.59 -9.39 1.95
N THR A 27 -5.56 -8.68 1.37
CA THR A 27 -5.69 -8.50 -0.08
C THR A 27 -4.95 -7.23 -0.49
N LEU A 28 -4.05 -7.35 -1.47
CA LEU A 28 -3.34 -6.21 -2.03
C LEU A 28 -4.28 -5.42 -2.94
N VAL A 29 -4.34 -4.11 -2.75
CA VAL A 29 -5.00 -3.17 -3.67
C VAL A 29 -4.02 -2.09 -4.10
N SER A 30 -3.93 -1.84 -5.39
CA SER A 30 -2.98 -0.90 -5.98
C SER A 30 -3.62 0.03 -7.00
N LEU A 31 -2.88 1.09 -7.32
CA LEU A 31 -3.19 1.95 -8.45
C LEU A 31 -2.47 1.46 -9.71
N ARG A 32 -3.08 1.63 -10.89
CA ARG A 32 -2.55 1.16 -12.18
C ARG A 32 -1.15 1.71 -12.50
N ASP A 33 -0.85 2.92 -12.06
CA ASP A 33 0.47 3.56 -12.25
C ASP A 33 1.53 3.09 -11.23
N GLY A 34 1.15 2.20 -10.31
CA GLY A 34 2.06 1.61 -9.34
C GLY A 34 2.93 0.52 -9.97
N SER A 35 4.23 0.60 -9.76
CA SER A 35 5.26 -0.42 -10.09
C SER A 35 5.04 -1.84 -9.48
N TYR A 36 3.86 -2.11 -8.91
CA TYR A 36 3.53 -3.37 -8.26
C TYR A 36 2.41 -4.11 -8.99
N VAL A 37 2.78 -5.23 -9.63
CA VAL A 37 1.85 -6.14 -10.30
C VAL A 37 1.04 -6.87 -9.22
N VAL A 38 -0.26 -6.58 -9.16
CA VAL A 38 -1.22 -7.38 -8.40
C VAL A 38 -1.47 -8.65 -9.21
N LYS A 39 -1.43 -9.83 -8.56
CA LYS A 39 -1.69 -11.11 -9.24
C LYS A 39 -3.17 -11.31 -9.59
N ASP A 40 -4.06 -10.58 -8.94
CA ASP A 40 -5.51 -10.55 -9.21
C ASP A 40 -5.89 -9.22 -9.89
N GLU A 41 -6.59 -9.30 -11.03
CA GLU A 41 -7.07 -8.11 -11.77
C GLU A 41 -8.06 -7.27 -10.95
N ASP A 42 -8.81 -7.89 -10.04
CA ASP A 42 -9.80 -7.24 -9.17
C ASP A 42 -9.20 -6.23 -8.16
N GLY A 43 -7.87 -6.19 -8.02
CA GLY A 43 -7.16 -5.35 -7.06
C GLY A 43 -6.52 -4.08 -7.65
N ILE A 44 -6.68 -3.82 -8.95
CA ILE A 44 -6.05 -2.69 -9.65
C ILE A 44 -7.08 -1.60 -9.93
N PHE A 45 -6.81 -0.37 -9.49
CA PHE A 45 -7.71 0.77 -9.65
C PHE A 45 -7.05 1.93 -10.41
N GLU A 46 -7.83 2.64 -11.21
CA GLU A 46 -7.33 3.83 -11.94
C GLU A 46 -7.14 5.05 -11.03
N THR A 47 -7.99 5.18 -10.01
CA THR A 47 -7.99 6.36 -9.13
C THR A 47 -8.04 5.97 -7.65
N PRO A 48 -7.42 6.78 -6.77
CA PRO A 48 -7.52 6.60 -5.32
C PRO A 48 -8.97 6.57 -4.80
N LYS A 49 -9.86 7.32 -5.45
CA LYS A 49 -11.28 7.37 -5.09
C LYS A 49 -11.99 6.04 -5.36
N LYS A 50 -11.80 5.45 -6.54
CA LYS A 50 -12.37 4.14 -6.90
C LYS A 50 -11.86 3.04 -5.94
N LEU A 51 -10.56 3.07 -5.63
CA LEU A 51 -9.96 2.15 -4.66
C LEU A 51 -10.62 2.29 -3.28
N LEU A 52 -10.74 3.53 -2.78
CA LEU A 52 -11.36 3.79 -1.49
C LEU A 52 -12.82 3.35 -1.46
N GLU A 53 -13.58 3.56 -2.55
CA GLU A 53 -14.97 3.13 -2.66
C GLU A 53 -15.10 1.61 -2.56
N TYR A 54 -14.25 0.87 -3.29
CA TYR A 54 -14.21 -0.59 -3.23
C TYR A 54 -13.89 -1.11 -1.82
N VAL A 55 -12.84 -0.55 -1.20
CA VAL A 55 -12.46 -0.92 0.18
C VAL A 55 -13.55 -0.57 1.19
N THR A 56 -14.23 0.56 1.00
CA THR A 56 -15.33 0.99 1.88
C THR A 56 -16.54 0.07 1.77
N LYS A 57 -16.92 -0.35 0.55
CA LYS A 57 -17.97 -1.36 0.33
C LYS A 57 -17.62 -2.69 1.00
N ASN A 58 -16.34 -3.06 0.99
CA ASN A 58 -15.83 -4.33 1.51
C ASN A 58 -15.13 -4.22 2.88
N TRP A 59 -15.48 -3.23 3.72
CA TRP A 59 -14.69 -2.83 4.91
C TRP A 59 -14.39 -3.94 5.94
N ARG A 60 -15.21 -5.00 5.97
CA ARG A 60 -15.01 -6.19 6.82
C ARG A 60 -13.81 -7.05 6.39
N ARG A 61 -13.32 -6.92 5.16
CA ARG A 61 -12.12 -7.61 4.65
C ARG A 61 -10.85 -6.83 5.01
N ASN A 62 -9.71 -7.49 4.89
CA ASN A 62 -8.39 -6.92 5.18
C ASN A 62 -7.69 -6.52 3.88
N PHE A 63 -7.36 -5.23 3.75
CA PHE A 63 -6.74 -4.66 2.57
C PHE A 63 -5.42 -3.98 2.92
N VAL A 64 -4.45 -4.08 2.02
CA VAL A 64 -3.17 -3.36 2.12
C VAL A 64 -2.88 -2.65 0.80
N THR A 65 -2.35 -1.43 0.87
CA THR A 65 -1.86 -0.67 -0.29
C THR A 65 -0.50 -0.06 0.00
N CYS A 66 0.35 0.03 -1.03
CA CYS A 66 1.63 0.75 -0.98
C CYS A 66 1.59 2.10 -1.73
N ASN A 67 0.46 2.45 -2.35
CA ASN A 67 0.30 3.64 -3.20
C ASN A 67 -0.21 4.84 -2.37
N VAL A 68 0.51 5.19 -1.31
CA VAL A 68 0.23 6.38 -0.48
C VAL A 68 1.41 7.35 -0.62
N GLU A 69 1.53 8.00 -1.78
CA GLU A 69 2.68 8.83 -2.15
C GLU A 69 2.44 10.33 -1.89
N THR A 70 1.21 10.80 -2.09
CA THR A 70 0.84 12.21 -1.97
C THR A 70 0.03 12.47 -0.70
N LYS A 71 0.18 13.66 -0.11
CA LYS A 71 -0.63 14.11 1.03
C LYS A 71 -2.13 14.06 0.73
N GLU A 72 -2.55 14.37 -0.49
CA GLU A 72 -3.95 14.32 -0.93
C GLU A 72 -4.56 12.91 -0.81
N ILE A 73 -3.80 11.88 -1.17
CA ILE A 73 -4.23 10.48 -1.05
C ILE A 73 -4.36 10.10 0.43
N LEU A 74 -3.41 10.55 1.25
CA LEU A 74 -3.45 10.31 2.69
C LEU A 74 -4.67 10.97 3.33
N GLU A 75 -4.93 12.25 3.04
CA GLU A 75 -6.10 12.98 3.56
C GLU A 75 -7.43 12.36 3.09
N LEU A 76 -7.45 11.80 1.89
CA LEU A 76 -8.61 11.05 1.38
C LEU A 76 -8.88 9.79 2.21
N TYR A 77 -7.84 8.98 2.49
CA TYR A 77 -7.99 7.70 3.19
C TYR A 77 -8.17 7.87 4.71
N ARG A 78 -7.52 8.86 5.32
CA ARG A 78 -7.56 9.13 6.78
C ARG A 78 -8.96 9.44 7.29
N LYS A 79 -9.88 9.88 6.43
CA LYS A 79 -11.28 10.12 6.78
C LYS A 79 -12.04 8.85 7.18
N ARG A 80 -11.49 7.65 6.97
CA ARG A 80 -12.14 6.38 7.31
C ARG A 80 -11.63 5.84 8.64
N PRO A 81 -12.51 5.44 9.58
CA PRO A 81 -12.10 4.98 10.90
C PRO A 81 -11.34 3.64 10.88
N PHE A 82 -11.43 2.87 9.79
CA PHE A 82 -10.74 1.58 9.62
C PHE A 82 -9.42 1.69 8.84
N PHE A 83 -8.97 2.90 8.52
CA PHE A 83 -7.70 3.15 7.83
C PHE A 83 -6.55 3.27 8.83
N PHE A 84 -5.46 2.56 8.57
CA PHE A 84 -4.25 2.56 9.37
C PHE A 84 -3.04 2.87 8.49
N LEU A 85 -2.30 3.94 8.79
CA LEU A 85 -1.09 4.31 8.05
C LEU A 85 0.16 3.78 8.75
N ILE A 86 0.99 3.08 7.98
CA ILE A 86 2.35 2.69 8.38
C ILE A 86 3.34 3.54 7.58
N ALA A 87 4.01 4.47 8.25
CA ALA A 87 5.13 5.21 7.68
C ALA A 87 6.43 4.47 7.97
N MET A 88 7.09 3.98 6.92
CA MET A 88 8.38 3.30 7.03
C MET A 88 9.52 4.26 6.72
N ASP A 89 10.57 4.18 7.53
CA ASP A 89 11.86 4.80 7.23
C ASP A 89 13.00 3.78 7.32
N GLY A 90 14.15 4.13 6.75
CA GLY A 90 15.32 3.26 6.77
C GLY A 90 16.61 3.99 6.39
N PRO A 91 17.76 3.60 6.98
CA PRO A 91 19.04 4.25 6.74
C PRO A 91 19.37 4.39 5.25
N VAL A 92 19.88 5.56 4.86
CA VAL A 92 20.20 5.88 3.46
C VAL A 92 21.15 4.84 2.86
N LEU A 93 22.18 4.42 3.61
CA LEU A 93 23.13 3.40 3.18
C LEU A 93 22.46 2.05 2.89
N THR A 94 21.46 1.64 3.68
CA THR A 94 20.71 0.41 3.44
C THR A 94 19.86 0.52 2.17
N ARG A 95 19.21 1.68 1.96
CA ARG A 95 18.42 1.94 0.74
C ARG A 95 19.30 2.00 -0.50
N TYR A 96 20.49 2.59 -0.41
CA TYR A 96 21.49 2.62 -1.48
C TYR A 96 22.04 1.23 -1.80
N LYS A 97 22.37 0.41 -0.79
CA LYS A 97 22.79 -0.99 -1.00
C LYS A 97 21.73 -1.78 -1.78
N ARG A 98 20.45 -1.62 -1.44
CA ARG A 98 19.34 -2.24 -2.18
C ARG A 98 19.21 -1.69 -3.60
N TYR A 99 19.46 -0.40 -3.81
CA TYR A 99 19.45 0.20 -5.14
C TYR A 99 20.50 -0.42 -6.04
N ARG A 100 21.70 -0.69 -5.51
CA ARG A 100 22.79 -1.34 -6.27
C ARG A 100 22.52 -2.80 -6.66
N LEU A 101 21.50 -3.43 -6.08
CA LEU A 101 21.12 -4.82 -6.37
C LEU A 101 19.95 -4.92 -7.37
N LEU A 102 19.35 -3.77 -7.74
CA LEU A 102 18.33 -3.67 -8.79
C LEU A 102 19.00 -3.52 -10.16
#